data_AF-A0A437JMS3-F1
#
_entry.id   AF-A0A437JMS3-F1
#
_cell.length_a   1.000
_cell.length_b   1.000
_cell.length_c   1.000
_cell.angle_alpha   90.00
_cell.angle_beta   90.00
_cell.angle_gamma   90.00
#
_symmetry.space_group_name_H-M   'P 1'
#
loop_
_entity.id
_entity.type
_entity.pdbx_description
1 polymer ?
#
loop_
_entity_poly.entity_id
_entity_poly.type
_entity_poly.pdbx_seq_one_letter_code
_entity_poly.pdbx_strand_id
1 'polypeptide(L)'
;MHKVSLMMTVVLAAALAACGGGGDDSGAGDGGTGGGGTGGGGTVTLSCNTANYTAGAVSVATEADLAAYAGTFDGEEGTFDVNFNFVKTGDAQMVLSGSGEMTYKGQAHAVTSYCVDNTAGPFGKLLYIEFADGHFDISLTDAGADLRWAWGVAPDGSFFRNGVKQ
;
A
#
# COMPACT_ATOMS: atom_id res chain seq x y z
N MET A 1 -37.39 -26.31 -21.35
CA MET A 1 -37.32 -25.49 -22.58
C MET A 1 -35.86 -25.18 -22.82
N HIS A 2 -35.34 -25.60 -23.98
CA HIS A 2 -33.94 -25.44 -24.40
C HIS A 2 -33.63 -23.98 -24.75
N LYS A 3 -32.42 -23.51 -24.41
CA LYS A 3 -31.60 -22.68 -25.31
C LYS A 3 -30.13 -22.72 -24.88
N VAL A 4 -29.33 -23.41 -25.71
CA VAL A 4 -27.87 -23.32 -25.81
C VAL A 4 -27.56 -22.13 -26.74
N SER A 5 -26.57 -21.30 -26.40
CA SER A 5 -25.86 -20.40 -27.34
C SER A 5 -24.58 -19.90 -26.64
N LEU A 6 -23.40 -20.48 -26.88
CA LEU A 6 -22.47 -20.26 -28.01
C LEU A 6 -21.56 -19.02 -27.83
N MET A 7 -20.27 -19.32 -27.65
CA MET A 7 -19.05 -18.60 -28.07
C MET A 7 -18.92 -17.09 -27.83
N MET A 8 -17.84 -16.70 -27.14
CA MET A 8 -16.83 -15.85 -27.78
C MET A 8 -15.46 -16.02 -27.11
N THR A 9 -14.57 -16.73 -27.80
CA THR A 9 -13.14 -16.75 -27.54
C THR A 9 -12.55 -15.49 -28.19
N VAL A 10 -11.85 -14.66 -27.43
CA VAL A 10 -10.91 -13.67 -27.99
C VAL A 10 -9.51 -14.09 -27.57
N VAL A 11 -8.79 -14.67 -28.52
CA VAL A 11 -7.34 -14.81 -28.47
C VAL A 11 -6.76 -13.44 -28.81
N LEU A 12 -5.96 -12.86 -27.92
CA LEU A 12 -5.02 -11.82 -28.31
C LEU A 12 -3.64 -12.22 -27.81
N ALA A 13 -2.86 -12.81 -28.72
CA ALA A 13 -1.43 -12.98 -28.58
C ALA A 13 -0.77 -11.69 -29.10
N ALA A 14 0.00 -11.03 -28.24
CA ALA A 14 1.01 -10.07 -28.66
C ALA A 14 2.34 -10.53 -28.06
N ALA A 15 3.12 -11.26 -28.87
CA ALA A 15 4.52 -11.47 -28.64
C ALA A 15 5.27 -10.27 -29.22
N LEU A 16 5.93 -9.46 -28.38
CA LEU A 16 7.07 -8.66 -28.80
C LEU A 16 8.29 -9.15 -28.03
N ALA A 17 9.20 -9.77 -28.77
CA ALA A 17 10.54 -10.09 -28.36
C ALA A 17 11.39 -8.81 -28.36
N ALA A 18 12.20 -8.61 -27.32
CA ALA A 18 13.42 -7.83 -27.40
C ALA A 18 14.54 -8.62 -26.72
N CYS A 19 15.26 -9.34 -27.57
CA CYS A 19 16.60 -9.86 -27.34
C CYS A 19 17.57 -8.68 -27.37
N GLY A 20 18.31 -8.47 -26.29
CA GLY A 20 19.63 -7.84 -26.32
C GLY A 20 20.44 -8.60 -25.27
N GLY A 21 21.43 -9.42 -25.61
CA GLY A 21 22.49 -9.20 -26.59
C GLY A 21 23.77 -9.05 -25.77
N GLY A 22 24.48 -10.16 -25.60
CA GLY A 22 25.62 -10.30 -24.69
C GLY A 22 26.91 -9.62 -25.19
N GLY A 23 27.88 -9.55 -24.27
CA GLY A 23 29.28 -9.23 -24.51
C GLY A 23 30.07 -9.57 -23.26
N ASP A 24 30.99 -10.52 -23.40
CA ASP A 24 31.79 -11.15 -22.36
C ASP A 24 32.84 -10.20 -21.77
N ASP A 25 32.98 -10.18 -20.43
CA ASP A 25 34.21 -9.78 -19.77
C ASP A 25 34.55 -10.80 -18.66
N SER A 26 35.72 -11.40 -18.79
CA SER A 26 36.29 -12.38 -17.88
C SER A 26 36.83 -11.69 -16.63
N GLY A 27 36.42 -12.15 -15.44
CA GLY A 27 37.01 -11.70 -14.17
C GLY A 27 36.56 -12.56 -13.00
N ALA A 28 37.44 -13.46 -12.58
CA ALA A 28 37.24 -14.40 -11.48
C ALA A 28 37.05 -13.72 -10.11
N GLY A 29 36.25 -14.34 -9.23
CA GLY A 29 36.21 -14.03 -7.80
C GLY A 29 34.97 -14.60 -7.09
N ASP A 30 35.19 -15.64 -6.29
CA ASP A 30 34.18 -16.43 -5.57
C ASP A 30 33.42 -15.68 -4.45
N GLY A 31 32.15 -16.06 -4.26
CA GLY A 31 31.54 -16.22 -2.94
C GLY A 31 30.62 -15.11 -2.43
N GLY A 32 29.34 -15.43 -2.23
CA GLY A 32 28.48 -14.68 -1.30
C GLY A 32 27.01 -14.55 -1.69
N THR A 33 26.22 -15.55 -1.30
CA THR A 33 24.81 -15.54 -0.83
C THR A 33 23.83 -14.47 -1.32
N GLY A 34 22.73 -14.97 -1.89
CA GLY A 34 21.66 -14.19 -2.51
C GLY A 34 20.83 -13.31 -1.55
N GLY A 35 20.18 -12.35 -2.19
CA GLY A 35 19.25 -11.39 -1.58
C GLY A 35 18.93 -10.24 -2.53
N GLY A 36 18.83 -10.50 -3.83
CA GLY A 36 18.49 -9.49 -4.83
C GLY A 36 16.98 -9.45 -5.08
N GLY A 37 16.22 -8.93 -4.13
CA GLY A 37 14.83 -8.53 -4.38
C GLY A 37 14.83 -7.20 -5.10
N THR A 38 15.04 -7.19 -6.41
CA THR A 38 14.76 -6.00 -7.24
C THR A 38 13.24 -5.84 -7.28
N GLY A 39 12.71 -5.02 -6.38
CA GLY A 39 11.34 -4.51 -6.45
C GLY A 39 11.12 -3.95 -7.85
N GLY A 40 10.22 -4.57 -8.60
CA GLY A 40 9.85 -4.11 -9.92
C GLY A 40 9.18 -2.76 -9.77
N GLY A 41 9.89 -1.69 -10.15
CA GLY A 41 9.37 -0.32 -10.16
C GLY A 41 8.25 -0.21 -11.18
N GLY A 42 7.05 -0.55 -10.77
CA GLY A 42 5.82 -0.28 -11.50
C GLY A 42 5.21 0.99 -10.93
N THR A 43 5.11 2.05 -11.72
CA THR A 43 4.35 3.23 -11.32
C THR A 43 2.90 2.83 -11.05
N VAL A 44 2.43 2.98 -9.80
CA VAL A 44 1.02 2.74 -9.48
C VAL A 44 0.16 3.84 -10.12
N THR A 45 -1.05 3.49 -10.56
CA THR A 45 -2.00 4.51 -11.03
C THR A 45 -2.63 5.19 -9.82
N LEU A 46 -2.45 6.51 -9.72
CA LEU A 46 -3.03 7.30 -8.62
C LEU A 46 -4.48 7.65 -8.94
N SER A 47 -5.37 7.27 -8.03
CA SER A 47 -6.79 7.58 -8.05
C SER A 47 -7.26 7.89 -6.64
N CYS A 48 -8.32 8.67 -6.49
CA CYS A 48 -8.96 8.91 -5.20
C CYS A 48 -10.45 8.61 -5.31
N ASN A 49 -10.89 7.59 -4.59
CA ASN A 49 -12.29 7.25 -4.42
C ASN A 49 -12.93 8.21 -3.41
N THR A 50 -13.63 9.24 -3.89
CA THR A 50 -14.21 10.26 -3.02
C THR A 50 -15.57 9.87 -2.43
N ALA A 51 -16.07 8.65 -2.65
CA ALA A 51 -17.44 8.26 -2.31
C ALA A 51 -17.76 8.35 -0.81
N ASN A 52 -16.75 8.13 0.04
CA ASN A 52 -16.90 8.15 1.50
C ASN A 52 -16.49 9.48 2.15
N TYR A 53 -16.11 10.47 1.35
CA TYR A 53 -15.58 11.73 1.84
C TYR A 53 -16.58 12.87 1.64
N THR A 54 -16.51 13.86 2.53
CA THR A 54 -17.23 15.13 2.30
C THR A 54 -16.71 15.77 1.01
N ALA A 55 -17.62 16.32 0.20
CA ALA A 55 -17.26 16.92 -1.08
C ALA A 55 -16.16 17.98 -0.91
N GLY A 56 -15.06 17.82 -1.66
CA GLY A 56 -13.91 18.73 -1.62
C GLY A 56 -12.99 18.57 -0.39
N ALA A 57 -13.20 17.57 0.47
CA ALA A 57 -12.31 17.32 1.61
C ALA A 57 -10.95 16.75 1.19
N VAL A 58 -10.94 15.91 0.16
CA VAL A 58 -9.74 15.21 -0.32
C VAL A 58 -9.49 15.45 -1.81
N SER A 59 -8.27 15.17 -2.24
CA SER A 59 -7.86 15.12 -3.65
C SER A 59 -7.00 13.89 -3.93
N VAL A 60 -6.80 13.57 -5.21
CA VAL A 60 -5.87 12.53 -5.63
C VAL A 60 -4.47 12.88 -5.16
N ALA A 61 -3.81 11.97 -4.45
CA ALA A 61 -2.42 12.16 -4.04
C ALA A 61 -1.51 12.29 -5.26
N THR A 62 -0.44 13.07 -5.12
CA THR A 62 0.64 13.17 -6.11
C THR A 62 1.78 12.20 -5.78
N GLU A 63 2.70 11.97 -6.72
CA GLU A 63 3.95 11.23 -6.44
C GLU A 63 4.78 11.89 -5.34
N ALA A 64 4.78 13.23 -5.26
CA ALA A 64 5.45 13.97 -4.21
C ALA A 64 4.81 13.75 -2.83
N ASP A 65 3.48 13.64 -2.78
CA ASP A 65 2.77 13.25 -1.56
C ASP A 65 3.20 11.84 -1.15
N LEU A 66 3.13 10.86 -2.05
CA LEU A 66 3.55 9.48 -1.74
C LEU A 66 4.98 9.42 -1.22
N ALA A 67 5.92 10.15 -1.82
CA ALA A 67 7.30 10.23 -1.35
C ALA A 67 7.41 10.81 0.07
N ALA A 68 6.58 11.80 0.43
CA ALA A 68 6.57 12.39 1.77
C ALA A 68 5.99 11.42 2.83
N TYR A 69 4.92 10.70 2.49
CA TYR A 69 4.28 9.73 3.39
C TYR A 69 5.01 8.38 3.43
N ALA A 70 5.81 8.03 2.43
CA ALA A 70 6.53 6.76 2.34
C ALA A 70 7.36 6.47 3.59
N GLY A 71 7.41 5.20 3.98
CA GLY A 71 8.09 4.76 5.19
C GLY A 71 7.78 3.31 5.54
N THR A 72 8.54 2.81 6.51
CA THR A 72 8.22 1.59 7.24
C THR A 72 7.61 1.98 8.58
N PHE A 73 6.45 1.40 8.89
CA PHE A 73 5.68 1.69 10.08
C PHE A 73 5.54 0.41 10.89
N ASP A 74 6.22 0.35 12.03
CA ASP A 74 6.05 -0.75 12.98
C ASP A 74 4.96 -0.34 13.98
N GLY A 75 3.97 -1.20 14.16
CA GLY A 75 2.83 -0.89 15.00
C GLY A 75 2.21 -2.14 15.61
N GLU A 76 1.09 -1.91 16.27
CA GLU A 76 0.35 -2.93 17.00
C GLU A 76 -0.84 -3.39 16.19
N GLU A 77 -1.10 -4.69 16.20
CA GLU A 77 -2.30 -5.29 15.63
C GLU A 77 -3.22 -5.76 16.74
N GLY A 78 -4.53 -5.60 16.56
CA GLY A 78 -5.49 -5.99 17.57
C GLY A 78 -6.95 -5.83 17.16
N THR A 79 -7.82 -6.03 18.14
CA THR A 79 -9.27 -5.82 18.00
C THR A 79 -9.77 -4.93 19.14
N PHE A 80 -10.98 -4.40 19.00
CA PHE A 80 -11.65 -3.72 20.11
C PHE A 80 -12.53 -4.70 20.88
N ASP A 81 -12.42 -4.68 22.21
CA ASP A 81 -13.35 -5.40 23.06
C ASP A 81 -14.74 -4.72 23.10
N VAL A 82 -15.68 -5.32 23.82
CA VAL A 82 -17.05 -4.81 23.97
C VAL A 82 -17.14 -3.43 24.65
N ASN A 83 -16.07 -2.99 25.30
CA ASN A 83 -15.96 -1.69 25.95
C ASN A 83 -15.14 -0.69 25.11
N PHE A 84 -14.80 -1.04 23.87
CA PHE A 84 -13.97 -0.26 22.97
C PHE A 84 -12.54 -0.03 23.47
N ASN A 85 -12.01 -0.92 24.31
CA ASN A 85 -10.58 -0.96 24.59
C ASN A 85 -9.87 -1.73 23.48
N PHE A 86 -8.75 -1.19 22.99
CA PHE A 86 -7.91 -1.91 22.05
C PHE A 86 -7.19 -3.06 22.77
N VAL A 87 -7.39 -4.28 22.27
CA VAL A 87 -6.75 -5.50 22.75
C VAL A 87 -5.72 -5.92 21.71
N LYS A 88 -4.46 -5.66 22.01
CA LYS A 88 -3.33 -6.07 21.19
C LYS A 88 -3.29 -7.60 21.06
N THR A 89 -3.24 -8.08 19.83
CA THR A 89 -3.08 -9.51 19.48
C THR A 89 -1.70 -9.80 18.90
N GLY A 90 -0.96 -8.79 18.46
CA GLY A 90 0.40 -8.94 17.97
C GLY A 90 1.03 -7.62 17.55
N ASP A 91 2.19 -7.72 16.92
CA ASP A 91 2.87 -6.63 16.24
C ASP A 91 2.75 -6.83 14.73
N ALA A 92 2.74 -5.74 13.97
CA ALA A 92 2.70 -5.77 12.53
C ALA A 92 3.55 -4.66 11.93
N GLN A 93 3.91 -4.83 10.66
CA GLN A 93 4.62 -3.84 9.88
C GLN A 93 3.81 -3.48 8.64
N MET A 94 3.62 -2.19 8.42
CA MET A 94 3.13 -1.63 7.18
C MET A 94 4.28 -0.91 6.48
N VAL A 95 4.44 -1.09 5.17
CA VAL A 95 5.40 -0.34 4.36
C VAL A 95 4.67 0.34 3.23
N LEU A 96 4.88 1.66 3.08
CA LEU A 96 4.52 2.42 1.88
C LEU A 96 5.81 2.85 1.19
N SER A 97 5.98 2.46 -0.06
CA SER A 97 7.07 2.95 -0.91
C SER A 97 6.76 4.35 -1.49
N GLY A 98 7.79 5.08 -1.92
CA GLY A 98 7.61 6.37 -2.60
C GLY A 98 6.91 6.26 -3.96
N SER A 99 6.91 5.06 -4.56
CA SER A 99 6.16 4.70 -5.77
C SER A 99 4.71 4.31 -5.48
N GLY A 100 4.30 4.25 -4.21
CA GLY A 100 2.94 3.94 -3.76
C GLY A 100 2.69 2.45 -3.47
N GLU A 101 3.57 1.54 -3.87
CA GLU A 101 3.45 0.11 -3.53
C GLU A 101 3.38 -0.05 -2.00
N MET A 102 2.40 -0.83 -1.54
CA MET A 102 2.15 -1.07 -0.12
C MET A 102 2.34 -2.53 0.22
N THR A 103 2.98 -2.80 1.36
CA THR A 103 2.99 -4.12 1.98
C THR A 103 2.49 -4.06 3.41
N TYR A 104 1.85 -5.14 3.86
CA TYR A 104 1.46 -5.34 5.24
C TYR A 104 1.90 -6.74 5.67
N LYS A 105 2.64 -6.85 6.77
CA LYS A 105 3.30 -8.10 7.22
C LYS A 105 4.11 -8.78 6.10
N GLY A 106 4.78 -7.97 5.28
CA GLY A 106 5.59 -8.42 4.14
C GLY A 106 4.80 -8.95 2.94
N GLN A 107 3.46 -8.86 2.94
CA GLN A 107 2.62 -9.22 1.80
C GLN A 107 2.25 -7.96 1.02
N ALA A 108 2.35 -8.01 -0.31
CA ALA A 108 1.97 -6.89 -1.17
C ALA A 108 0.45 -6.77 -1.28
N HIS A 109 -0.06 -5.55 -1.20
CA HIS A 109 -1.47 -5.25 -1.35
C HIS A 109 -1.69 -4.24 -2.48
N ALA A 110 -2.58 -4.59 -3.42
CA ALA A 110 -2.95 -3.71 -4.51
C ALA A 110 -3.84 -2.57 -3.99
N VAL A 111 -3.29 -1.37 -3.96
CA VAL A 111 -4.03 -0.17 -3.58
C VAL A 111 -4.95 0.27 -4.71
N THR A 112 -6.15 0.69 -4.33
CA THR A 112 -7.22 1.14 -5.23
C THR A 112 -7.54 2.63 -5.09
N SER A 113 -7.11 3.27 -4.00
CA SER A 113 -7.32 4.68 -3.74
C SER A 113 -6.17 5.27 -2.92
N TYR A 114 -5.68 6.44 -3.33
CA TYR A 114 -4.79 7.33 -2.60
C TYR A 114 -5.44 8.73 -2.57
N CYS A 115 -6.03 9.07 -1.44
CA CYS A 115 -6.61 10.38 -1.19
C CYS A 115 -5.74 11.15 -0.20
N VAL A 116 -5.51 12.44 -0.43
CA VAL A 116 -4.85 13.32 0.54
C VAL A 116 -5.79 14.43 0.99
N ASP A 117 -5.72 14.81 2.26
CA ASP A 117 -6.44 15.96 2.78
C ASP A 117 -6.11 17.24 2.01
N ASN A 118 -7.15 17.96 1.59
CA ASN A 118 -6.98 19.30 1.02
C ASN A 118 -6.57 20.30 2.11
N THR A 119 -7.08 20.12 3.33
CA THR A 119 -6.81 20.99 4.50
C THR A 119 -6.41 20.15 5.70
N ALA A 120 -5.39 20.59 6.44
CA ALA A 120 -4.94 19.89 7.64
C ALA A 120 -6.02 19.89 8.74
N GLY A 121 -6.27 18.72 9.32
CA GLY A 121 -7.13 18.53 10.48
C GLY A 121 -6.34 18.44 11.79
N PRO A 122 -6.97 17.90 12.87
CA PRO A 122 -6.34 17.74 14.18
C PRO A 122 -5.07 16.86 14.17
N PHE A 123 -4.95 15.96 13.19
CA PHE A 123 -3.81 15.05 13.03
C PHE A 123 -2.86 15.48 11.91
N GLY A 124 -2.92 16.75 11.50
CA GLY A 124 -2.23 17.24 10.31
C GLY A 124 -2.99 16.90 9.02
N LYS A 125 -2.27 16.85 7.90
CA LYS A 125 -2.79 16.27 6.66
C LYS A 125 -2.56 14.76 6.70
N LEU A 126 -3.57 14.02 6.26
CA LEU A 126 -3.51 12.57 6.13
C LEU A 126 -3.45 12.16 4.66
N LEU A 127 -2.71 11.08 4.42
CA LEU A 127 -2.86 10.22 3.25
C LEU A 127 -3.74 9.04 3.63
N TYR A 128 -4.84 8.88 2.91
CA TYR A 128 -5.77 7.74 3.03
C TYR A 128 -5.50 6.76 1.89
N ILE A 129 -5.31 5.50 2.25
CA ILE A 129 -4.97 4.41 1.34
C ILE A 129 -6.06 3.35 1.45
N GLU A 130 -6.77 3.06 0.35
CA GLU A 130 -7.80 2.01 0.34
C GLU A 130 -7.36 0.84 -0.55
N PHE A 131 -7.59 -0.38 -0.08
CA PHE A 131 -7.40 -1.62 -0.82
C PHE A 131 -8.64 -2.51 -0.64
N ALA A 132 -8.70 -3.64 -1.34
CA ALA A 132 -9.95 -4.41 -1.48
C ALA A 132 -10.62 -4.80 -0.15
N ASP A 133 -9.83 -5.01 0.89
CA ASP A 133 -10.22 -5.57 2.19
C ASP A 133 -9.78 -4.70 3.39
N GLY A 134 -9.37 -3.45 3.18
CA GLY A 134 -8.99 -2.57 4.28
C GLY A 134 -8.56 -1.18 3.86
N HIS A 135 -8.07 -0.42 4.84
CA HIS A 135 -7.55 0.93 4.62
C HIS A 135 -6.48 1.27 5.65
N PHE A 136 -5.57 2.16 5.27
CA PHE A 136 -4.62 2.79 6.20
C PHE A 136 -4.64 4.31 6.01
N ASP A 137 -4.48 4.99 7.13
CA ASP A 137 -4.32 6.43 7.20
C ASP A 137 -2.89 6.71 7.69
N ILE A 138 -2.20 7.63 7.03
CA ILE A 138 -0.84 8.03 7.39
C ILE A 138 -0.79 9.53 7.61
N SER A 139 -0.21 9.98 8.72
CA SER A 139 0.12 11.38 8.97
C SER A 139 1.60 11.67 8.74
N LEU A 140 1.91 12.88 8.29
CA LEU A 140 3.29 13.41 8.28
C LEU A 140 3.79 13.79 9.68
N THR A 141 2.88 13.89 10.65
CA THR A 141 3.18 14.29 12.02
C THR A 141 2.69 13.24 13.00
N ASP A 142 3.33 13.18 14.16
CA ASP A 142 2.89 12.30 15.24
C ASP A 142 1.48 12.71 15.73
N ALA A 143 0.48 11.87 15.45
CA ALA A 143 -0.92 12.09 15.82
C ALA A 143 -1.21 11.77 17.30
N GLY A 144 -0.20 11.41 18.10
CA GLY A 144 -0.31 11.13 19.53
C GLY A 144 -0.19 9.64 19.86
N ALA A 145 -0.24 9.33 21.17
CA ALA A 145 0.21 8.05 21.73
C ALA A 145 -0.47 6.79 21.17
N ASP A 146 -1.70 6.89 20.66
CA ASP A 146 -2.45 5.70 20.23
C ASP A 146 -2.45 5.47 18.70
N LEU A 147 -2.13 6.50 17.92
CA LEU A 147 -2.19 6.45 16.45
C LEU A 147 -0.81 6.65 15.83
N ARG A 148 0.00 7.55 16.40
CA ARG A 148 1.34 7.92 15.92
C ARG A 148 1.28 8.37 14.46
N TRP A 149 2.01 7.74 13.55
CA TRP A 149 2.08 8.16 12.15
C TRP A 149 1.20 7.33 11.22
N ALA A 150 0.82 6.11 11.57
CA ALA A 150 -0.01 5.26 10.73
C ALA A 150 -0.96 4.37 11.54
N TRP A 151 -2.20 4.23 11.05
CA TRP A 151 -3.24 3.40 11.64
C TRP A 151 -4.25 2.98 10.59
N GLY A 152 -5.15 2.04 10.90
CA GLY A 152 -6.25 1.68 10.01
C GLY A 152 -6.80 0.28 10.27
N VAL A 153 -7.46 -0.26 9.26
CA VAL A 153 -8.01 -1.61 9.24
C VAL A 153 -7.21 -2.46 8.27
N ALA A 154 -6.57 -3.50 8.81
CA ALA A 154 -5.77 -4.45 8.07
C ALA A 154 -6.63 -5.37 7.18
N PRO A 155 -6.03 -6.02 6.17
CA PRO A 155 -6.71 -6.95 5.26
C PRO A 155 -7.49 -8.08 5.94
N ASP A 156 -7.04 -8.54 7.11
CA ASP A 156 -7.70 -9.60 7.89
C ASP A 156 -8.83 -9.08 8.79
N GLY A 157 -9.15 -7.78 8.70
CA GLY A 157 -10.17 -7.11 9.50
C GLY A 157 -9.71 -6.70 10.90
N SER A 158 -8.45 -6.95 11.27
CA SER A 158 -7.86 -6.42 12.50
C SER A 158 -7.55 -4.92 12.36
N PHE A 159 -7.27 -4.27 13.49
CA PHE A 159 -6.85 -2.87 13.51
C PHE A 159 -5.33 -2.77 13.66
N PHE A 160 -4.71 -1.98 12.80
CA PHE A 160 -3.33 -1.54 12.93
C PHE A 160 -3.30 -0.18 13.62
N ARG A 161 -2.51 -0.02 14.67
CA ARG A 161 -2.43 1.24 15.45
C ARG A 161 -1.01 1.50 15.91
N ASN A 162 -0.79 2.70 16.43
CA ASN A 162 0.49 3.10 17.02
C ASN A 162 1.66 2.93 16.04
N GLY A 163 1.44 3.15 14.74
CA GLY A 163 2.43 2.94 13.70
C GLY A 163 3.55 3.97 13.80
N VAL A 164 4.73 3.53 14.26
CA VAL A 164 5.92 4.37 14.38
C VAL A 164 6.72 4.30 13.09
N LYS A 165 6.93 5.46 12.47
CA LYS A 165 7.77 5.59 11.28
C LYS A 165 9.24 5.42 11.67
N GLN A 166 9.94 4.48 11.02
CA GLN A 166 11.37 4.21 11.20
C GLN A 166 12.26 5.18 10.42
#